data_AF-L8JU45-F1
#
_entry.id   AF-L8JU45-F1
#
_cell.length_a   1.000
_cell.length_b   1.000
_cell.length_c   1.000
_cell.angle_alpha   90.00
_cell.angle_beta   90.00
_cell.angle_gamma   90.00
#
_symmetry.space_group_name_H-M   'P 1'
#
loop_
_entity.id
_entity.type
_entity.pdbx_description
1 polymer ?
#
loop_
_entity_poly.entity_id
_entity_poly.type
_entity_poly.pdbx_seq_one_letter_code
_entity_poly.pdbx_strand_id
1 'polypeptide(L)' 'MTDIFDYQSPWGVLGKFADFIVLKKYMANLLIKRNNTIKEFAESDNWKQVLC' A
#
# COMPACT_ATOMS: atom_id res chain seq x y z
N MET A 1 -12.19 1.70 -6.58
CA MET A 1 -10.96 1.06 -7.07
C MET A 1 -10.61 -0.04 -6.08
N THR A 2 -10.42 -1.27 -6.54
CA THR A 2 -10.08 -2.41 -5.67
C THR A 2 -8.63 -2.79 -5.96
N ASP A 3 -7.74 -2.56 -4.99
CA ASP A 3 -6.33 -2.94 -5.08
C ASP A 3 -6.13 -4.29 -4.39
N ILE A 4 -5.74 -5.31 -5.17
CA ILE A 4 -5.39 -6.65 -4.67
C ILE A 4 -3.87 -6.74 -4.61
N PHE A 5 -3.33 -7.01 -3.43
CA PHE A 5 -1.89 -7.13 -3.21
C PHE A 5 -1.58 -8.56 -2.73
N ASP A 6 -0.94 -9.34 -3.60
CA ASP A 6 -0.46 -10.68 -3.28
C ASP A 6 1.04 -10.62 -2.94
N TYR A 7 1.43 -11.21 -1.82
CA TYR A 7 2.81 -11.17 -1.33
C TYR A 7 3.18 -12.47 -0.62
N GLN A 8 4.46 -12.82 -0.66
CA GLN A 8 5.00 -14.02 -0.03
C GLN A 8 6.30 -13.69 0.75
N SER A 9 6.36 -14.01 2.06
CA SER A 9 7.58 -13.87 2.86
C SER A 9 8.72 -14.76 2.35
N PRO A 10 9.95 -14.25 2.22
CA PRO A 10 11.11 -15.06 1.87
C PRO A 10 11.72 -15.89 3.04
N TRP A 11 11.16 -15.87 4.25
CA TRP A 11 11.86 -16.34 5.47
C TRP A 11 11.26 -17.55 6.22
N GLY A 12 10.56 -18.45 5.51
CA GLY A 12 10.08 -19.71 6.11
C GLY A 12 9.18 -19.49 7.35
N VAL A 13 9.41 -20.21 8.44
CA VAL A 13 8.52 -20.19 9.62
C VAL A 13 8.66 -18.89 10.43
N LEU A 14 9.88 -18.39 10.64
CA LEU A 14 10.12 -17.09 11.32
C LEU A 14 9.61 -15.92 10.47
N GLY A 15 9.78 -16.01 9.14
CA GLY A 15 9.18 -15.09 8.17
C GLY A 15 7.67 -15.04 8.27
N LYS A 16 6.98 -16.17 8.41
CA LYS A 16 5.51 -16.22 8.56
C LYS A 16 4.99 -15.48 9.80
N PHE A 17 5.69 -15.57 10.94
CA PHE A 17 5.29 -14.87 12.16
C PHE A 17 5.50 -13.35 12.07
N ALA A 18 6.65 -12.92 11.52
CA ALA A 18 6.93 -11.51 11.28
C ALA A 18 6.00 -10.93 10.20
N ASP A 19 5.74 -11.68 9.13
CA ASP A 19 4.79 -11.32 8.07
C ASP A 19 3.39 -11.10 8.63
N PHE A 20 2.90 -12.03 9.45
CA PHE A 20 1.54 -11.96 9.91
C PHE A 20 1.29 -10.74 10.81
N ILE A 21 2.23 -10.44 11.72
CA ILE A 21 2.06 -9.36 12.70
C ILE A 21 2.41 -8.00 12.09
N VAL A 22 3.53 -7.91 11.38
CA VAL A 22 4.06 -6.64 10.87
C VAL A 22 3.63 -6.40 9.44
N LEU A 23 3.81 -7.38 8.55
CA LEU A 23 3.61 -7.17 7.12
C LEU A 23 2.13 -6.98 6.76
N LYS A 24 1.22 -7.75 7.35
CA LYS A 24 -0.23 -7.54 7.12
C LYS A 24 -0.67 -6.13 7.51
N LYS A 25 -0.25 -5.66 8.68
CA LYS A 25 -0.58 -4.31 9.18
C LYS A 25 0.06 -3.23 8.31
N TYR A 26 1.31 -3.42 7.93
CA TYR A 26 2.04 -2.52 7.04
C TYR A 26 1.38 -2.42 5.65
N MET A 27 1.02 -3.56 5.04
CA MET A 27 0.36 -3.61 3.74
C MET A 27 -1.01 -2.94 3.77
N ALA A 28 -1.81 -3.18 4.82
CA ALA A 28 -3.09 -2.49 4.98
C ALA A 28 -2.90 -0.96 5.09
N ASN A 29 -1.95 -0.50 5.90
CA ASN A 29 -1.64 0.92 6.02
C ASN A 29 -1.10 1.52 4.72
N LEU A 30 -0.31 0.75 3.96
CA LEU A 30 0.20 1.17 2.66
C LEU A 30 -0.95 1.40 1.67
N LEU A 31 -1.92 0.50 1.59
CA LEU A 31 -3.10 0.65 0.73
C LEU A 31 -3.92 1.88 1.13
N ILE A 32 -4.15 2.09 2.42
CA ILE A 32 -4.86 3.28 2.93
C ILE A 32 -4.10 4.56 2.55
N LYS A 33 -2.78 4.59 2.78
CA LYS A 33 -1.93 5.75 2.47
C LYS A 33 -1.98 6.08 0.96
N ARG A 34 -1.88 5.06 0.10
CA ARG A 34 -1.97 5.23 -1.36
C ARG A 34 -3.32 5.79 -1.78
N ASN A 35 -4.42 5.25 -1.28
CA ASN A 35 -5.75 5.76 -1.59
C ASN A 35 -5.92 7.22 -1.16
N ASN A 36 -5.43 7.58 0.02
CA ASN A 36 -5.46 8.97 0.47
C ASN A 36 -4.62 9.87 -0.43
N THR A 37 -3.41 9.46 -0.81
CA THR A 37 -2.57 10.24 -1.74
C THR A 37 -3.21 10.41 -3.11
N ILE A 38 -3.81 9.35 -3.68
CA ILE A 38 -4.53 9.43 -4.96
C ILE A 38 -5.71 10.41 -4.83
N LYS A 39 -6.47 10.32 -3.74
CA LYS A 39 -7.59 11.21 -3.46
C LYS A 39 -7.13 12.66 -3.35
N GLU A 40 -6.10 12.93 -2.56
CA GLU A 40 -5.49 14.26 -2.43
C GLU A 40 -5.00 14.80 -3.77
N PHE A 41 -4.34 13.97 -4.58
CA PHE A 41 -3.87 14.37 -5.92
C PHE A 41 -5.01 14.66 -6.91
N ALA A 42 -6.10 13.90 -6.84
CA ALA A 42 -7.25 14.07 -7.71
C ALA A 42 -8.15 15.25 -7.30
N GLU A 43 -8.26 15.51 -5.99
CA GLU A 43 -9.04 16.63 -5.43
C GLU A 43 -8.24 17.95 -5.42
N SER A 44 -6.91 17.87 -5.55
CA SER A 44 -6.05 19.04 -5.76
C SER A 44 -5.69 19.22 -7.24
N ASP A 45 -5.10 20.35 -7.59
CA ASP A 45 -4.56 20.59 -8.94
C ASP A 45 -3.19 19.92 -9.19
N ASN A 46 -2.71 19.11 -8.25
CA ASN A 46 -1.39 18.48 -8.32
C ASN A 46 -1.28 17.44 -9.44
N TRP A 47 -2.39 16.86 -9.91
CA TRP A 47 -2.38 15.97 -11.07
C TRP A 47 -1.85 16.65 -12.35
N LYS A 48 -1.99 17.98 -12.45
CA LYS A 48 -1.44 18.76 -13.58
C LYS A 48 0.09 18.70 -13.62
N GLN A 49 0.76 18.48 -12.49
CA GLN A 49 2.24 18.39 -12.45
C GLN A 49 2.77 17.04 -12.97
N VAL A 50 1.93 16.01 -13.06
CA VAL A 50 2.32 14.65 -13.47
C VAL A 50 1.94 14.39 -14.94
N LEU A 51 0.89 15.05 -15.43
CA LEU A 51 0.40 14.92 -16.81
C LEU A 51 0.91 16.02 -17.76
N CYS A 52 1.68 16.99 -17.27
CA CYS A 52 2.32 18.04 -18.07
C CYS A 52 3.80 17.77 -18.30
#